data_AF-A0A658NP42-F1
#
_entry.id   AF-A0A658NP42-F1
#
_cell.length_a   1.000
_cell.length_b   1.000
_cell.length_c   1.000
_cell.angle_alpha   90.00
_cell.angle_beta   90.00
_cell.angle_gamma   90.00
#
_symmetry.space_group_name_H-M   'P 1'
#
loop_
_entity.id
_entity.type
_entity.pdbx_description
1 polymer ?
#
loop_
_entity_poly.entity_id
_entity_poly.type
_entity_poly.pdbx_seq_one_letter_code
_entity_poly.pdbx_strand_id
1 'polypeptide(L)' 'HGVVIEPSGRFAYVTNLYDNTLAVLDIPARRMVAVVPTGAGPNGVSFVPGPIAAGPAPQIDLALPPMEHGMDMDHGG' A
#
# COMPACT_ATOMS: atom_id res chain seq x y z
N HIS A 1 3.28 -3.74 10.13
CA HIS A 1 1.86 -3.50 10.45
C HIS A 1 1.50 -2.08 10.07
N GLY A 2 0.33 -1.90 9.48
CA GLY A 2 -0.17 -0.64 8.96
C GLY A 2 -1.58 -0.39 9.48
N VAL A 3 -1.98 0.88 9.43
CA VAL A 3 -3.31 1.34 9.83
C VAL A 3 -3.84 2.31 8.78
N VAL A 4 -5.13 2.20 8.46
CA VAL A 4 -5.87 3.20 7.70
C VAL A 4 -7.21 3.47 8.36
N ILE A 5 -7.65 4.72 8.31
CA ILE A 5 -8.96 5.15 8.80
C ILE A 5 -9.79 5.53 7.58
N GLU A 6 -11.03 5.06 7.50
CA GLU A 6 -11.91 5.46 6.39
C GLU A 6 -12.29 6.95 6.47
N PRO A 7 -12.70 7.59 5.36
CA PRO A 7 -12.93 9.04 5.32
C PRO A 7 -13.94 9.57 6.34
N SER A 8 -14.92 8.75 6.75
CA SER A 8 -15.90 9.14 7.76
C SER A 8 -15.32 9.23 9.18
N GLY A 9 -14.15 8.63 9.42
CA GLY A 9 -13.55 8.49 10.74
C GLY A 9 -14.21 7.42 11.63
N ARG A 10 -15.19 6.65 11.12
CA ARG A 10 -15.91 5.65 11.93
C ARG A 10 -15.11 4.37 12.13
N PHE A 11 -14.45 3.89 11.08
CA PHE A 11 -13.74 2.61 11.10
C PHE A 11 -12.24 2.78 10.88
N ALA A 12 -11.44 2.04 11.66
CA ALA A 12 -10.03 1.81 11.42
C ALA A 12 -9.79 0.36 10.98
N TYR A 13 -8.82 0.17 10.08
CA TYR A 13 -8.40 -1.12 9.55
C TYR A 13 -6.92 -1.30 9.89
N VAL A 14 -6.58 -2.39 10.56
CA VAL A 14 -5.21 -2.66 11.07
C VAL A 14 -4.74 -4.02 10.57
N THR A 15 -3.59 -4.07 9.89
CA THR A 15 -2.98 -5.34 9.49
C THR A 15 -2.24 -5.97 10.67
N ASN A 16 -2.44 -7.27 10.85
CA ASN A 16 -1.70 -8.07 11.81
C ASN A 16 -0.78 -9.06 11.09
N LEU A 17 0.49 -8.67 10.93
CA LEU A 17 1.48 -9.42 10.15
C LEU A 17 1.66 -10.86 10.62
N TYR A 18 1.72 -11.09 11.93
CA TYR A 18 2.02 -12.41 12.48
C TYR A 18 0.79 -13.32 12.54
N ASP A 19 -0.40 -12.73 12.58
CA ASP A 19 -1.66 -13.45 12.72
C ASP A 19 -2.33 -13.71 11.37
N ASN A 20 -1.82 -13.11 10.28
CA ASN A 20 -2.38 -13.20 8.93
C ASN A 20 -3.84 -12.75 8.87
N THR A 21 -4.13 -11.65 9.59
CA THR A 21 -5.47 -11.08 9.69
C THR A 21 -5.44 -9.56 9.51
N LEU A 22 -6.62 -9.01 9.23
CA LEU A 22 -6.92 -7.59 9.30
C LEU A 22 -8.05 -7.37 10.30
N ALA A 23 -7.82 -6.52 11.30
CA ALA A 23 -8.82 -6.14 12.28
C ALA A 23 -9.57 -4.89 11.81
N VAL A 24 -10.90 -4.89 11.99
CA VAL A 24 -11.76 -3.72 11.76
C VAL A 24 -12.24 -3.22 13.11
N LEU A 25 -11.98 -1.95 13.42
CA LEU A 25 -12.35 -1.32 14.68
C LEU A 25 -13.41 -0.24 14.44
N ASP A 26 -14.48 -0.23 15.23
CA ASP A 26 -15.36 0.93 15.37
C ASP A 26 -14.71 1.89 16.39
N ILE A 27 -14.28 3.05 15.90
CA ILE A 27 -13.52 4.03 16.68
C ILE A 27 -14.37 4.65 17.79
N PRO A 28 -15.60 5.17 17.53
CA PRO A 28 -16.47 5.69 18.58
C PRO A 28 -16.75 4.68 19.68
N ALA A 29 -17.07 3.44 19.30
CA ALA A 29 -17.38 2.37 20.26
C ALA A 29 -16.13 1.74 20.90
N ARG A 30 -14.92 2.10 20.43
CA ARG A 30 -13.62 1.60 20.91
C ARG A 30 -13.56 0.07 20.96
N ARG A 31 -14.10 -0.59 19.95
CA ARG A 31 -14.15 -2.06 19.90
C ARG A 31 -13.89 -2.59 18.51
N MET A 32 -13.33 -3.79 18.46
CA MET A 32 -13.22 -4.57 17.23
C MET A 32 -14.61 -5.04 16.79
N VAL A 33 -14.92 -4.89 15.52
CA VAL A 33 -16.21 -5.29 14.90
C VAL A 33 -16.07 -6.42 13.91
N ALA A 34 -14.86 -6.64 13.36
CA ALA A 34 -14.58 -7.76 12.48
C ALA A 34 -13.10 -8.15 12.51
N VAL A 35 -12.84 -9.40 12.16
CA VAL A 35 -11.51 -9.93 11.84
C VAL A 35 -11.62 -10.58 10.47
N VAL A 36 -10.79 -10.14 9.53
CA VAL A 36 -10.78 -10.60 8.15
C VAL A 36 -9.50 -11.40 7.92
N PRO A 37 -9.58 -12.69 7.57
CA PRO A 37 -8.40 -13.46 7.18
C PRO A 37 -7.72 -12.83 5.96
N THR A 38 -6.39 -12.83 5.95
CA THR A 38 -5.57 -12.37 4.82
C THR A 38 -4.66 -13.50 4.30
N GLY A 39 -3.76 -13.17 3.38
CA GLY A 39 -2.57 -13.98 3.10
C GLY A 39 -1.49 -13.83 4.18
N ALA A 40 -0.34 -14.46 3.96
CA ALA A 40 0.77 -14.43 4.89
C ALA A 40 1.43 -13.05 5.01
N GLY A 41 1.69 -12.60 6.24
CA GLY A 41 2.51 -11.43 6.52
C GLY A 41 1.97 -10.08 6.02
N PRO A 42 0.67 -9.74 6.22
CA PRO A 42 0.16 -8.45 5.76
C PRO A 42 0.91 -7.30 6.44
N ASN A 43 1.44 -6.36 5.65
CA ASN A 43 2.20 -5.23 6.18
C ASN A 43 1.48 -3.89 6.00
N GLY A 44 1.14 -3.51 4.77
CA GLY A 44 0.45 -2.25 4.46
C GLY A 44 -1.05 -2.41 4.23
N VAL A 45 -1.80 -1.32 4.36
CA VAL A 45 -3.22 -1.22 4.03
C VAL A 45 -3.55 0.17 3.50
N SER A 46 -4.39 0.23 2.48
CA SER A 46 -4.91 1.46 1.89
C SER A 46 -6.43 1.35 1.73
N PHE A 47 -7.13 2.47 1.88
CA PHE A 47 -8.58 2.55 1.69
C PHE A 47 -8.89 3.31 0.41
N VAL A 48 -9.72 2.73 -0.46
CA VAL A 48 -10.22 3.37 -1.68
C VAL A 48 -11.74 3.46 -1.60
N PRO A 49 -12.33 4.66 -1.51
CA PRO A 49 -13.77 4.84 -1.56
C PRO A 49 -14.30 4.51 -2.96
N GLY A 50 -15.49 3.90 -3.04
CA GLY A 50 -16.20 3.66 -4.29
C GLY A 50 -15.91 2.31 -4.95
N PRO A 51 -16.52 2.02 -6.10
CA PRO A 51 -16.31 0.78 -6.81
C PRO A 51 -14.86 0.70 -7.32
N ILE A 52 -14.26 -0.49 -7.19
CA ILE A 52 -13.01 -0.80 -7.87
C ILE A 52 -13.34 -0.81 -9.36
N ALA A 53 -12.93 0.22 -10.10
CA ALA A 53 -13.20 0.28 -11.52
C ALA A 53 -12.58 -0.95 -12.20
N ALA A 54 -13.40 -1.81 -12.79
CA ALA A 54 -12.96 -3.02 -13.50
C ALA A 54 -12.31 -2.71 -14.87
N GLY A 55 -11.78 -1.50 -15.05
CA GLY A 55 -11.11 -1.09 -16.27
C GLY A 55 -9.77 -1.81 -16.45
N PRO A 56 -9.25 -1.92 -17.69
CA PRO A 56 -7.93 -2.47 -17.93
C PRO A 56 -6.89 -1.69 -17.12
N ALA A 57 -5.95 -2.40 -16.50
CA ALA A 57 -4.85 -1.77 -15.79
C ALA A 57 -4.14 -0.78 -16.72
N PRO A 58 -3.84 0.46 -16.28
CA PRO A 58 -3.09 1.39 -17.11
C PRO A 58 -1.72 0.77 -17.40
N GLN A 59 -1.42 0.54 -18.69
CA GLN A 59 -0.09 0.14 -19.11
C GLN A 59 0.82 1.37 -19.03
N ILE A 60 1.72 1.40 -18.04
CA ILE A 60 2.74 2.44 -17.93
C ILE A 60 3.99 1.97 -18.67
N ASP A 61 4.32 2.62 -19.78
CA ASP A 61 5.58 2.40 -20.49
C ASP A 61 6.66 3.29 -19.86
N LEU A 62 7.48 2.72 -18.97
CA LEU A 62 8.66 3.40 -18.44
C LEU A 62 9.82 3.20 -19.43
N ALA A 63 10.02 4.18 -20.31
CA ALA A 63 11.27 4.28 -21.05
C ALA A 63 12.39 4.65 -20.07
N LEU A 64 13.31 3.72 -19.81
CA LEU A 64 14.55 4.03 -19.09
C LEU A 64 15.39 4.98 -19.97
N PRO A 65 15.90 6.10 -19.44
CA PRO A 65 16.84 6.92 -20.20
C PRO A 65 18.09 6.10 -20.53
N PRO A 66 18.73 6.32 -21.70
CA PRO A 66 19.97 5.64 -22.04
C PRO A 66 21.02 5.93 -20.97
N MET A 67 21.71 4.89 -20.51
CA MET A 67 22.83 5.03 -19.57
C MET A 67 23.97 5.77 -20.28
N GLU A 68 24.18 7.07 -20.00
CA GLU A 68 25.37 7.76 -20.48
C GLU A 68 26.60 7.23 -19.73
N HIS A 69 27.46 6.50 -20.43
CA HIS A 69 28.76 6.08 -19.93
C HIS A 69 29.74 7.26 -20.07
N GLY A 70 29.61 8.26 -19.19
CA GLY A 70 30.54 9.39 -19.13
C GLY A 70 31.72 9.08 -18.22
N MET A 71 32.86 8.69 -18.78
CA MET A 71 34.15 8.88 -18.13
C MET A 71 35.27 9.04 -19.17
N ASP A 72 35.32 10.21 -19.79
CA ASP A 72 36.51 10.69 -20.48
C ASP A 72 37.49 11.19 -19.40
N MET A 73 38.41 10.33 -18.97
CA MET A 73 39.54 10.73 -18.11
C MET A 73 40.57 11.46 -18.98
N ASP A 74 40.50 12.80 -19.00
CA ASP A 74 41.60 13.66 -19.45
C ASP A 74 42.72 13.60 -18.41
N HIS A 75 43.80 12.87 -18.71
CA HIS A 75 45.04 12.93 -17.95
C HIS A 75 45.95 14.01 -18.56
N GLY A 76 45.83 15.24 -18.07
CA GLY A 76 46.84 16.28 -18.26
C GLY A 76 47.99 16.13 -17.26
N GLY A 77 49.24 16.20 -17.75
CA GLY A 77 50.46 16.32 -16.94
C GLY A 77 51.66 15.59 -17.51
#